data_AF-A0A737NU21-F1
#
_entry.id   AF-A0A737NU21-F1
#
_cell.length_a   1.000
_cell.length_b   1.000
_cell.length_c   1.000
_cell.angle_alpha   90.00
_cell.angle_beta   90.00
_cell.angle_gamma   90.00
#
_symmetry.space_group_name_H-M   'P 1'
#
loop_
_entity.id
_entity.type
_entity.pdbx_description
1 polymer ?
#
loop_
_entity_poly.entity_id
_entity_poly.type
_entity_poly.pdbx_seq_one_letter_code
_entity_poly.pdbx_strand_id
1 'polypeptide(L)'
;MRYSKLSLLIPCALLLSACTTVTPAYKDNGPRIGACVEGGPDSVAQQFYDYRIQHHSNDIAALRPYLSDNLAKLLTDASRDTEHRQLMSSDPFSSRATLPDSANVASASTIPNRDARNIPLRVALKQGDQSWQDEVLMIHEGSCWVIDDVRYLGGDVHAPAGTLRQSIENR
;
A
#
# COMPACT_ATOMS: atom_id res chain seq x y z
N MET A 1 -71.62 -28.44 -8.74
CA MET A 1 -70.77 -28.41 -9.96
C MET A 1 -70.37 -26.96 -10.19
N ARG A 2 -69.15 -26.52 -10.43
CA ARG A 2 -67.82 -27.11 -10.66
C ARG A 2 -66.79 -25.97 -10.45
N TYR A 3 -65.58 -26.36 -10.05
CA TYR A 3 -64.40 -25.56 -9.76
C TYR A 3 -63.86 -24.70 -10.93
N SER A 4 -62.83 -23.89 -10.59
CA SER A 4 -61.64 -23.56 -11.41
C SER A 4 -61.73 -22.22 -12.18
N LYS A 5 -60.77 -21.29 -12.20
CA LYS A 5 -59.31 -21.34 -12.01
C LYS A 5 -58.75 -20.00 -11.50
N LEU A 6 -57.74 -20.08 -10.64
CA LEU A 6 -56.76 -19.02 -10.38
C LEU A 6 -56.05 -18.63 -11.70
N SER A 7 -55.69 -17.36 -11.84
CA SER A 7 -54.64 -16.92 -12.77
C SER A 7 -53.75 -15.92 -12.04
N LEU A 8 -52.60 -16.42 -11.60
CA LEU A 8 -51.51 -15.68 -10.97
C LEU A 8 -50.61 -15.14 -12.09
N LEU A 9 -50.56 -13.82 -12.27
CA LEU A 9 -49.62 -13.18 -13.20
C LEU A 9 -48.35 -12.82 -12.44
N ILE A 10 -47.29 -13.59 -12.68
CA ILE A 10 -45.93 -13.33 -12.19
C ILE A 10 -45.25 -12.38 -13.17
N PRO A 11 -44.83 -11.17 -12.79
CA PRO A 11 -43.94 -10.37 -13.62
C PRO A 11 -42.55 -11.01 -13.62
N CYS A 12 -42.06 -11.35 -14.81
CA CYS A 12 -40.68 -11.78 -15.06
C CYS A 12 -39.70 -10.74 -14.53
N ALA A 13 -39.01 -11.06 -13.44
CA ALA A 13 -37.81 -10.33 -13.03
C ALA A 13 -36.72 -10.61 -14.08
N LEU A 14 -36.39 -9.59 -14.88
CA LEU A 14 -35.21 -9.59 -15.73
C LEU A 14 -33.98 -9.50 -14.81
N LEU A 15 -33.45 -10.65 -14.41
CA LEU A 15 -32.12 -10.72 -13.79
C LEU A 15 -31.08 -10.46 -14.89
N LEU A 16 -30.79 -9.18 -15.12
CA LEU A 16 -29.57 -8.76 -15.82
C LEU A 16 -28.38 -9.07 -14.89
N SER A 17 -27.95 -10.33 -14.86
CA SER A 17 -26.64 -10.68 -14.32
C SER A 17 -25.58 -10.28 -15.36
N ALA A 18 -25.43 -8.98 -15.57
CA ALA A 18 -24.27 -8.45 -16.23
C ALA A 18 -23.11 -8.55 -15.24
N CYS A 19 -22.44 -9.71 -15.21
CA CYS A 19 -21.08 -9.80 -14.71
C CYS A 19 -20.23 -8.97 -15.66
N THR A 20 -20.16 -7.66 -15.45
CA THR A 20 -19.15 -6.83 -16.11
C THR A 20 -17.82 -7.32 -15.58
N THR A 21 -17.12 -8.14 -16.36
CA THR A 21 -15.71 -8.41 -16.14
C THR A 21 -15.00 -7.09 -16.35
N VAL A 22 -14.87 -6.31 -15.27
CA VAL A 22 -14.08 -5.10 -15.27
C VAL A 22 -12.66 -5.59 -15.38
N THR A 23 -12.08 -5.47 -16.57
CA THR A 23 -10.64 -5.68 -16.73
C THR A 23 -9.95 -4.68 -15.82
N PRO A 24 -9.17 -5.12 -14.82
CA PRO A 24 -8.43 -4.20 -13.98
C PRO A 24 -7.58 -3.34 -14.91
N ALA A 25 -7.62 -2.02 -14.74
CA ALA A 25 -6.74 -1.13 -15.50
C ALA A 25 -5.25 -1.42 -15.18
N TYR A 26 -4.98 -2.14 -14.09
CA TYR A 26 -3.66 -2.36 -13.53
C TYR A 26 -3.10 -3.74 -13.89
N LYS A 27 -1.78 -3.79 -14.10
CA LYS A 27 -1.06 -5.04 -14.36
C LYS A 27 -0.55 -5.61 -13.03
N ASP A 28 -0.97 -6.84 -12.76
CA ASP A 28 -0.55 -7.61 -11.57
C ASP A 28 0.96 -7.93 -11.60
N ASN A 29 1.63 -7.76 -10.46
CA ASN A 29 3.05 -8.05 -10.24
C ASN A 29 3.30 -9.45 -9.67
N GLY A 30 2.25 -10.23 -9.44
CA GLY A 30 2.39 -11.64 -9.08
C GLY A 30 1.39 -12.08 -8.02
N PRO A 31 1.42 -13.37 -7.65
CA PRO A 31 0.54 -13.88 -6.60
C PRO A 31 0.86 -13.24 -5.25
N ARG A 32 -0.16 -13.13 -4.39
CA ARG A 32 -0.03 -12.65 -3.01
C ARG A 32 -0.16 -13.78 -1.99
N ILE A 33 0.68 -13.74 -0.97
CA ILE A 33 0.65 -14.64 0.19
C ILE A 33 0.21 -13.84 1.42
N GLY A 34 -1.10 -13.81 1.68
CA GLY A 34 -1.67 -13.27 2.92
C GLY A 34 -2.74 -12.20 2.71
N ALA A 35 -3.38 -11.79 3.81
CA ALA A 35 -4.41 -10.75 3.79
C ALA A 35 -3.82 -9.39 3.38
N CYS A 36 -4.66 -8.54 2.77
CA CYS A 36 -4.35 -7.14 2.51
C CYS A 36 -5.49 -6.24 2.95
N VAL A 37 -5.19 -4.96 3.02
CA VAL A 37 -6.20 -3.92 3.24
C VAL A 37 -6.91 -3.61 1.92
N GLU A 38 -8.22 -3.46 1.99
CA GLU A 38 -9.03 -3.05 0.83
C GLU A 38 -8.82 -1.56 0.52
N GLY A 39 -8.74 -1.23 -0.77
CA GLY A 39 -8.66 0.15 -1.23
C GLY A 39 -7.86 0.33 -2.51
N GLY A 40 -7.87 1.55 -3.04
CA GLY A 40 -6.95 1.98 -4.09
C GLY A 40 -5.54 2.24 -3.55
N PRO A 41 -4.55 2.45 -4.42
CA PRO A 41 -3.15 2.60 -4.02
C PRO A 41 -2.91 3.78 -3.07
N ASP A 42 -3.55 4.93 -3.31
CA ASP A 42 -3.47 6.12 -2.45
C ASP A 42 -4.16 5.91 -1.09
N SER A 43 -5.33 5.28 -1.09
CA SER A 43 -6.04 4.94 0.16
C SER A 43 -5.26 3.94 1.03
N VAL A 44 -4.69 2.88 0.43
CA VAL A 44 -3.90 1.89 1.17
C VAL A 44 -2.61 2.52 1.71
N ALA A 45 -1.93 3.34 0.90
CA ALA A 45 -0.75 4.08 1.35
C ALA A 45 -1.06 5.03 2.51
N GLN A 46 -2.18 5.77 2.44
CA GLN A 46 -2.59 6.66 3.52
C GLN A 46 -2.84 5.87 4.81
N GLN A 47 -3.59 4.77 4.73
CA GLN A 47 -3.86 3.90 5.88
C GLN A 47 -2.57 3.33 6.51
N PHE A 48 -1.56 2.99 5.69
CA PHE A 48 -0.26 2.55 6.19
C PHE A 48 0.44 3.62 7.04
N TYR A 49 0.52 4.87 6.56
CA TYR A 49 1.15 5.94 7.32
C TYR A 49 0.33 6.30 8.56
N ASP A 50 -1.00 6.38 8.44
CA ASP A 50 -1.90 6.64 9.57
C ASP A 50 -1.73 5.59 10.67
N TYR A 51 -1.65 4.31 10.31
CA TYR A 51 -1.42 3.22 11.26
C TYR A 51 -0.10 3.39 12.01
N ARG A 52 1.00 3.66 11.29
CA ARG A 52 2.33 3.85 11.88
C ARG A 52 2.36 5.03 12.84
N ILE A 53 1.76 6.16 12.45
CA ILE A 53 1.67 7.37 13.26
C ILE A 53 0.85 7.10 14.52
N GLN A 54 -0.33 6.49 14.38
CA GLN A 54 -1.22 6.21 15.51
C GLN A 54 -0.59 5.25 16.54
N HIS A 55 0.13 4.23 16.08
CA HIS A 55 0.70 3.20 16.95
C HIS A 55 2.14 3.48 17.37
N HIS A 56 2.73 4.58 16.87
CA HIS A 56 4.13 4.94 17.10
C HIS A 56 5.11 3.77 16.92
N SER A 57 4.88 2.93 15.91
CA SER A 57 5.59 1.66 15.74
C SER A 57 5.90 1.36 14.28
N ASN A 58 7.06 0.72 14.07
CA ASN A 58 7.49 0.14 12.79
C ASN A 58 7.44 -1.40 12.84
N ASP A 59 6.58 -1.98 13.68
CA ASP A 59 6.39 -3.43 13.78
C ASP A 59 5.98 -4.03 12.42
N ILE A 60 6.94 -4.71 11.79
CA ILE A 60 6.79 -5.33 10.46
C ILE A 60 5.64 -6.34 10.44
N ALA A 61 5.39 -7.06 11.54
CA ALA A 61 4.31 -8.03 11.60
C ALA A 61 2.94 -7.34 11.52
N ALA A 62 2.78 -6.23 12.23
CA ALA A 62 1.57 -5.42 12.19
C ALA A 62 1.37 -4.71 10.83
N LEU A 63 2.47 -4.31 10.19
CA LEU A 63 2.45 -3.63 8.89
C LEU A 63 2.26 -4.58 7.70
N ARG A 64 2.37 -5.89 7.92
CA ARG A 64 2.32 -6.91 6.86
C ARG A 64 1.16 -6.75 5.86
N PRO A 65 -0.08 -6.37 6.24
CA PRO A 65 -1.18 -6.20 5.29
C PRO A 65 -0.94 -5.11 4.24
N TYR A 66 -0.07 -4.14 4.51
CA TYR A 66 0.25 -3.01 3.64
C TYR A 66 1.50 -3.23 2.78
N LEU A 67 2.35 -4.18 3.16
CA LEU A 67 3.65 -4.41 2.52
C LEU A 67 3.55 -5.52 1.46
N SER A 68 4.32 -5.37 0.39
CA SER A 68 4.53 -6.44 -0.58
C SER A 68 5.19 -7.64 0.10
N ASP A 69 4.97 -8.83 -0.44
CA ASP A 69 5.54 -10.05 0.13
C ASP A 69 7.08 -9.98 0.16
N ASN A 70 7.66 -9.41 -0.89
CA ASN A 70 9.10 -9.23 -1.03
C ASN A 70 9.65 -8.20 -0.03
N LEU A 71 9.04 -7.02 0.07
CA LEU A 71 9.47 -5.99 1.01
C LEU A 71 9.32 -6.47 2.47
N ALA A 72 8.21 -7.12 2.80
CA ALA A 72 7.99 -7.67 4.14
C ALA A 72 9.06 -8.71 4.51
N LYS A 73 9.45 -9.56 3.56
CA LYS A 73 10.54 -10.52 3.74
C LYS A 73 11.87 -9.81 3.98
N LEU A 74 12.24 -8.86 3.12
CA LEU A 74 13.49 -8.09 3.28
C LEU A 74 13.58 -7.40 4.63
N LEU A 75 12.50 -6.75 5.07
CA LEU A 75 12.44 -6.07 6.36
C LEU A 75 12.52 -7.04 7.54
N THR A 76 11.88 -8.20 7.44
CA THR A 76 11.96 -9.24 8.47
C THR A 76 13.38 -9.79 8.59
N ASP A 77 14.03 -10.06 7.47
CA ASP A 77 15.41 -10.55 7.44
C ASP A 77 16.37 -9.47 8.00
N ALA A 78 16.25 -8.21 7.54
CA ALA A 78 17.03 -7.08 8.03
C ALA A 78 16.83 -6.78 9.53
N SER A 79 15.63 -6.99 10.07
CA SER A 79 15.36 -6.78 11.51
C SER A 79 16.15 -7.73 12.43
N ARG A 80 16.61 -8.87 11.89
CA ARG A 80 17.38 -9.89 12.61
C ARG A 80 18.88 -9.74 12.38
N ASP A 81 19.28 -8.92 11.41
CA ASP A 81 20.66 -8.68 11.06
C ASP A 81 21.26 -7.56 11.91
N THR A 82 22.49 -7.77 12.36
CA THR A 82 23.26 -6.74 13.06
C THR A 82 23.69 -5.59 12.14
N GLU A 83 23.87 -5.85 10.84
CA GLU A 83 24.36 -4.86 9.87
C GLU A 83 23.33 -3.76 9.57
N HIS A 84 22.04 -4.09 9.63
CA HIS A 84 20.93 -3.16 9.39
C HIS A 84 20.33 -2.59 10.67
N ARG A 85 20.88 -2.94 11.85
CA ARG A 85 20.33 -2.52 13.16
C ARG A 85 20.12 -1.01 13.26
N GLN A 86 21.04 -0.20 12.72
CA GLN A 86 20.91 1.26 12.75
C GLN A 86 19.68 1.73 11.97
N LEU A 87 19.51 1.28 10.73
CA LEU A 87 18.34 1.60 9.90
C LEU A 87 17.04 1.15 10.59
N MET A 88 17.02 -0.09 11.09
CA MET A 88 15.84 -0.69 11.72
C MET A 88 15.50 -0.12 13.10
N SER A 89 16.47 0.50 13.79
CA SER A 89 16.24 1.17 15.09
C SER A 89 15.60 2.56 14.95
N SER A 90 15.58 3.10 13.72
CA SER A 90 14.99 4.40 13.37
C SER A 90 13.68 4.21 12.59
N ASP A 91 13.18 5.26 11.94
CA ASP A 91 12.10 5.13 10.96
C ASP A 91 12.62 4.77 9.55
N PRO A 92 12.52 3.49 9.10
CA PRO A 92 13.00 3.11 7.78
C PRO A 92 12.04 3.51 6.65
N PHE A 93 10.81 3.94 6.94
CA PHE A 93 9.80 4.22 5.91
C PHE A 93 9.65 5.73 5.63
N SER A 94 10.66 6.50 6.00
CA SER A 94 10.77 7.93 5.84
C SER A 94 12.24 8.32 5.66
N SER A 95 12.52 9.38 4.91
CA SER A 95 13.87 9.94 4.79
C SER A 95 14.40 10.49 6.12
N ARG A 96 13.53 10.81 7.08
CA ARG A 96 13.91 11.22 8.44
C ARG A 96 13.95 10.01 9.36
N ALA A 97 14.91 10.00 10.30
CA ALA A 97 15.07 8.91 11.27
C ALA A 97 13.95 8.88 12.33
N THR A 98 13.14 9.94 12.39
CA THR A 98 12.05 10.13 13.33
C THR A 98 10.70 9.91 12.64
N LEU A 99 9.76 9.36 13.41
CA LEU A 99 8.39 9.16 12.93
C LEU A 99 7.69 10.52 12.75
N PRO A 100 6.99 10.75 11.63
CA PRO A 100 6.18 11.95 11.42
C PRO A 100 4.99 12.02 12.39
N ASP A 101 4.48 13.23 12.63
CA ASP A 101 3.22 13.47 13.35
C ASP A 101 2.00 13.42 12.40
N SER A 102 2.24 13.63 11.10
CA SER A 102 1.20 13.55 10.07
C SER A 102 1.79 13.18 8.71
N ALA A 103 0.96 12.52 7.89
CA ALA A 103 1.28 12.16 6.51
C ALA A 103 0.08 12.49 5.60
N ASN A 104 0.36 12.98 4.41
CA ASN A 104 -0.63 13.21 3.36
C ASN A 104 -0.15 12.57 2.06
N VAL A 105 -0.85 11.54 1.61
CA VAL A 105 -0.53 10.81 0.37
C VAL A 105 -1.25 11.46 -0.81
N ALA A 106 -0.50 11.79 -1.86
CA ALA A 106 -1.05 12.32 -3.09
C ALA A 106 -1.91 11.27 -3.82
N SER A 107 -2.97 11.72 -4.50
CA SER A 107 -3.87 10.79 -5.19
C SER A 107 -3.19 10.14 -6.40
N ALA A 108 -3.45 8.84 -6.59
CA ALA A 108 -3.01 8.11 -7.77
C ALA A 108 -3.73 8.55 -9.06
N SER A 109 -4.86 9.27 -8.93
CA SER A 109 -5.67 9.73 -10.06
C SER A 109 -4.94 10.73 -10.98
N THR A 110 -3.87 11.37 -10.49
CA THR A 110 -3.05 12.29 -11.28
C THR A 110 -1.98 11.58 -12.12
N ILE A 111 -1.79 10.26 -11.95
CA ILE A 111 -0.81 9.51 -12.73
C ILE A 111 -1.39 9.23 -14.13
N PRO A 112 -0.77 9.75 -15.21
CA PRO A 112 -1.34 9.66 -16.56
C PRO A 112 -1.50 8.23 -17.09
N ASN A 113 -0.70 7.30 -16.58
CA ASN A 113 -0.67 5.91 -17.00
C ASN A 113 -1.38 5.02 -15.97
N ARG A 114 -2.65 4.71 -16.23
CA ARG A 114 -3.49 3.88 -15.35
C ARG A 114 -3.13 2.39 -15.40
N ASP A 115 -2.32 1.99 -16.37
CA ASP A 115 -1.80 0.64 -16.60
C ASP A 115 -0.33 0.47 -16.15
N ALA A 116 0.14 1.42 -15.34
CA ALA A 116 1.42 1.31 -14.66
C ALA A 116 1.41 0.14 -13.66
N ARG A 117 2.38 -0.77 -13.83
CA ARG A 117 2.66 -1.86 -12.88
C ARG A 117 3.06 -1.33 -11.50
N ASN A 118 3.73 -0.18 -11.50
CA ASN A 118 4.28 0.47 -10.32
C ASN A 118 3.79 1.93 -10.29
N ILE A 119 3.17 2.32 -9.19
CA ILE A 119 2.53 3.63 -9.00
C ILE A 119 3.30 4.37 -7.90
N PRO A 120 4.19 5.31 -8.25
CA PRO A 120 4.84 6.16 -7.26
C PRO A 120 3.86 7.22 -6.75
N LEU A 121 3.68 7.31 -5.44
CA LEU A 121 2.85 8.32 -4.79
C LEU A 121 3.72 9.22 -3.91
N ARG A 122 3.62 10.54 -4.10
CA ARG A 122 4.26 11.51 -3.21
C ARG A 122 3.56 11.49 -1.86
N VAL A 123 4.35 11.56 -0.80
CA VAL A 123 3.86 11.64 0.57
C VAL A 123 4.45 12.87 1.23
N ALA A 124 3.59 13.81 1.61
CA ALA A 124 3.99 14.97 2.41
C ALA A 124 3.97 14.58 3.88
N LEU A 125 5.11 14.71 4.55
CA LEU A 125 5.33 14.28 5.92
C LEU A 125 5.69 15.49 6.76
N LYS A 126 5.19 15.54 8.01
CA LYS A 126 5.45 16.64 8.93
C LYS A 126 5.69 16.12 10.34
N GLN A 127 6.68 16.73 11.01
CA GLN A 127 6.96 16.53 12.43
C GLN A 127 7.28 17.89 13.06
N GLY A 128 6.45 18.35 14.01
CA GLY A 128 6.56 19.72 14.54
C GLY A 128 6.59 20.78 13.42
N ASP A 129 7.66 21.57 13.37
CA ASP A 129 7.88 22.58 12.32
C ASP A 129 8.62 22.04 11.09
N GLN A 130 9.11 20.81 11.14
CA GLN A 130 9.81 20.19 10.03
C GLN A 130 8.82 19.56 9.06
N SER A 131 9.05 19.72 7.77
CA SER A 131 8.26 19.08 6.72
C SER A 131 9.19 18.59 5.61
N TRP A 132 8.85 17.44 5.05
CA TRP A 132 9.58 16.83 3.94
C TRP A 132 8.62 16.06 3.05
N GLN A 133 9.15 15.61 1.91
CA GLN A 133 8.43 14.75 1.00
C GLN A 133 9.24 13.50 0.78
N ASP A 134 8.55 12.37 0.68
CA ASP A 134 9.09 11.11 0.19
C ASP A 134 8.16 10.57 -0.90
N GLU A 135 8.51 9.43 -1.48
CA GLU A 135 7.69 8.77 -2.48
C GLU A 135 7.54 7.29 -2.12
N VAL A 136 6.30 6.83 -2.01
CA VAL A 136 5.98 5.43 -1.76
C VAL A 136 5.66 4.74 -3.08
N LEU A 137 6.29 3.59 -3.32
CA LEU A 137 6.05 2.80 -4.52
C LEU A 137 4.94 1.78 -4.25
N MET A 138 3.79 2.00 -4.89
CA MET A 138 2.67 1.08 -4.81
C MET A 138 2.72 0.08 -5.97
N ILE A 139 2.49 -1.19 -5.68
CA ILE A 139 2.34 -2.25 -6.68
C ILE A 139 1.03 -2.99 -6.44
N HIS A 140 0.51 -3.61 -7.51
CA HIS A 140 -0.61 -4.53 -7.42
C HIS A 140 -0.07 -5.96 -7.33
N GLU A 141 -0.33 -6.67 -6.23
CA GLU A 141 -0.02 -8.10 -6.03
C GLU A 141 -1.33 -8.88 -5.84
N GLY A 142 -1.65 -9.75 -6.79
CA GLY A 142 -2.92 -10.47 -6.84
C GLY A 142 -4.09 -9.50 -6.99
N SER A 143 -4.84 -9.31 -5.91
CA SER A 143 -5.97 -8.38 -5.83
C SER A 143 -5.70 -7.16 -4.94
N CYS A 144 -4.46 -6.96 -4.52
CA CYS A 144 -4.11 -6.05 -3.44
C CYS A 144 -3.14 -4.97 -3.90
N TRP A 145 -3.40 -3.74 -3.49
CA TRP A 145 -2.39 -2.69 -3.51
C TRP A 145 -1.50 -2.81 -2.28
N VAL A 146 -0.19 -2.68 -2.49
CA VAL A 146 0.80 -2.75 -1.42
C VAL A 146 2.00 -1.86 -1.70
N ILE A 147 2.67 -1.49 -0.62
CA ILE A 147 3.94 -0.77 -0.64
C ILE A 147 5.04 -1.77 -0.95
N ASP A 148 5.78 -1.53 -2.02
CA ASP A 148 6.94 -2.33 -2.40
C ASP A 148 8.27 -1.64 -2.10
N ASP A 149 8.31 -0.30 -2.10
CA ASP A 149 9.52 0.46 -1.74
C ASP A 149 9.15 1.85 -1.25
N VAL A 150 10.09 2.51 -0.57
CA VAL A 150 10.01 3.93 -0.21
C VAL A 150 11.26 4.61 -0.75
N ARG A 151 11.08 5.62 -1.59
CA ARG A 151 12.15 6.48 -2.08
C ARG A 151 12.26 7.70 -1.19
N TYR A 152 13.47 7.92 -0.67
CA TYR A 152 13.80 9.02 0.21
C TYR A 152 14.11 10.27 -0.61
N LEU A 153 13.34 11.33 -0.41
CA LEU A 153 13.50 12.60 -1.12
C LEU A 153 13.75 13.77 -0.18
N GLY A 154 13.60 13.56 1.14
CA GLY A 154 14.00 14.54 2.14
C GLY A 154 15.51 14.81 2.08
N GLY A 155 15.91 16.08 2.29
CA GLY A 155 17.31 16.51 2.10
C GLY A 155 18.34 15.84 3.02
N ASP A 156 17.97 15.50 4.27
CA ASP A 156 18.85 14.76 5.19
C ASP A 156 18.36 13.32 5.35
N VAL A 157 18.72 12.47 4.39
CA VAL A 157 18.40 11.04 4.42
C VAL A 157 19.30 10.33 5.41
N HIS A 158 18.72 9.62 6.40
CA HIS A 158 19.50 8.81 7.34
C HIS A 158 19.94 7.45 6.78
N ALA A 159 19.29 7.02 5.71
CA ALA A 159 19.49 5.71 5.12
C ALA A 159 20.73 5.64 4.21
N PRO A 160 21.37 4.44 4.09
CA PRO A 160 22.55 4.24 3.24
C PRO A 160 22.36 4.48 1.73
N ALA A 161 21.12 4.37 1.23
CA ALA A 161 20.79 4.53 -0.19
C ALA A 161 19.52 5.36 -0.38
N GLY A 162 19.21 5.69 -1.64
CA GLY A 162 18.05 6.55 -1.98
C GLY A 162 16.68 5.88 -1.84
N THR A 163 16.62 4.57 -1.59
CA THR A 163 15.38 3.85 -1.28
C THR A 163 15.56 2.87 -0.12
N LEU A 164 14.43 2.48 0.49
CA LEU A 164 14.39 1.51 1.57
C LEU A 164 14.95 0.16 1.12
N ARG A 165 14.48 -0.38 0.00
CA ARG A 165 14.97 -1.66 -0.51
C ARG A 165 16.47 -1.64 -0.75
N GLN A 166 16.96 -0.62 -1.45
CA GLN A 166 18.40 -0.48 -1.73
C GLN A 166 19.22 -0.33 -0.44
N SER A 167 18.66 0.32 0.58
CA SER A 167 19.32 0.49 1.88
C SER A 167 19.48 -0.82 2.65
N ILE A 168 18.63 -1.82 2.35
CA ILE A 168 18.73 -3.16 2.90
C ILE A 168 19.63 -4.04 2.02
N GLU A 169 19.47 -3.97 0.69
CA GLU A 169 20.16 -4.84 -0.26
C GLU A 169 21.64 -4.47 -0.49
N ASN A 170 22.03 -3.19 -0.37
CA ASN A 170 23.38 -2.71 -0.72
C ASN A 170 24.32 -2.54 0.49
N ARG A 171 24.27 -3.42 1.49
CA ARG A 171 25.23 -3.39 2.61
C ARG A 171 25.89 -4.73 2.84
#